data_AF-A0A420DLK5-F1
#
_entry.id   AF-A0A420DLK5-F1
#
_cell.length_a   1.000
_cell.length_b   1.000
_cell.length_c   1.000
_cell.angle_alpha   90.00
_cell.angle_beta   90.00
_cell.angle_gamma   90.00
#
_symmetry.space_group_name_H-M   'P 1'
#
loop_
_entity.id
_entity.type
_entity.pdbx_description
1 polymer ?
#
loop_
_entity_poly.entity_id
_entity_poly.type
_entity_poly.pdbx_seq_one_letter_code
_entity_poly.pdbx_strand_id
1 'polypeptide(L)'
;MKKPLLFLLTLSFFVFTSCDDIIDCIINVRPELPDKTFEIGYVNEFYYQDIRAEIKNEPRDDDYAYYFDDITNLPDGLEMFVDHRTIYIEGIPQTSGSYTFTVYLYVDPPVYYDYDTDTYEDSLCSDSTSKTYTIIIN
;
A
#
# COMPACT_ATOMS: atom_id res chain seq x y z
N MET A 1 -20.18 -46.96 -45.58
CA MET A 1 -18.88 -46.31 -45.32
C MET A 1 -18.85 -45.06 -46.22
N LYS A 2 -18.67 -43.81 -45.79
CA LYS A 2 -18.09 -43.20 -44.59
C LYS A 2 -18.80 -41.84 -44.38
N LYS A 3 -19.34 -41.57 -43.19
CA LYS A 3 -19.40 -40.21 -42.63
C LYS A 3 -18.03 -39.99 -41.98
N PRO A 4 -17.37 -38.82 -42.13
CA PRO A 4 -17.61 -37.79 -41.13
C PRO A 4 -17.43 -36.36 -41.70
N LEU A 5 -18.53 -35.66 -41.92
CA LEU A 5 -18.54 -34.21 -42.06
C LEU A 5 -18.89 -33.59 -40.70
N LEU A 6 -18.05 -33.83 -39.69
CA LEU A 6 -18.24 -33.31 -38.34
C LEU A 6 -16.96 -33.46 -37.51
N PHE A 7 -15.84 -32.85 -37.93
CA PHE A 7 -14.65 -32.81 -37.06
C PHE A 7 -13.68 -31.66 -37.37
N LEU A 8 -14.17 -30.53 -37.89
CA LEU A 8 -13.32 -29.40 -38.24
C LEU A 8 -13.88 -28.05 -37.76
N LEU A 9 -14.74 -28.08 -36.75
CA LEU A 9 -15.31 -26.88 -36.14
C LEU A 9 -15.26 -26.92 -34.60
N THR A 10 -14.19 -27.50 -34.04
CA THR A 10 -13.95 -27.53 -32.58
C THR A 10 -12.56 -27.05 -32.18
N LEU A 11 -11.81 -26.44 -33.11
CA LEU A 11 -10.47 -25.92 -32.86
C LEU A 11 -10.35 -24.44 -33.25
N SER A 12 -11.34 -23.64 -32.87
CA SER A 12 -11.31 -22.17 -33.03
C SER A 12 -11.62 -21.43 -31.72
N PHE A 13 -11.44 -22.12 -30.59
CA PHE A 13 -11.56 -21.54 -29.26
C PHE A 13 -10.29 -21.79 -28.45
N PHE A 14 -9.12 -21.69 -29.10
CA PHE A 14 -7.92 -21.36 -28.34
C PHE A 14 -7.91 -19.84 -28.16
N VAL A 15 -8.42 -19.53 -26.99
CA VAL A 15 -8.50 -18.24 -26.33
C VAL A 15 -7.11 -17.60 -26.37
N PHE A 16 -6.89 -16.67 -27.32
CA PHE A 16 -5.83 -15.69 -27.21
C PHE A 16 -6.33 -14.57 -26.29
N THR A 17 -6.40 -14.86 -24.99
CA THR A 17 -6.37 -13.80 -23.98
C THR A 17 -4.91 -13.65 -23.61
N SER A 18 -4.28 -12.57 -24.09
CA SER A 18 -3.06 -12.03 -23.52
C SER A 18 -3.31 -11.78 -22.04
N CYS A 19 -2.88 -12.71 -21.19
CA CYS A 19 -2.97 -12.61 -19.74
C CYS A 19 -1.54 -12.52 -19.21
N ASP A 20 -0.87 -11.41 -19.46
CA ASP A 20 0.40 -11.12 -18.80
C ASP A 20 0.10 -10.29 -17.53
N ASP A 21 -0.65 -9.18 -17.66
CA ASP A 21 -1.01 -8.29 -16.54
C ASP A 21 -1.75 -8.95 -15.36
N ILE A 22 -2.52 -10.02 -15.59
CA ILE A 22 -3.34 -10.67 -14.55
C ILE A 22 -2.50 -11.60 -13.67
N ILE A 23 -1.41 -12.14 -14.21
CA ILE A 23 -0.57 -13.13 -13.52
C ILE A 23 0.41 -12.44 -12.58
N ASP A 24 0.93 -11.27 -12.96
CA ASP A 24 1.86 -10.51 -12.12
C ASP A 24 1.21 -10.06 -10.80
N CYS A 25 -0.10 -9.79 -10.82
CA CYS A 25 -0.86 -9.51 -9.61
C CYS A 25 -1.27 -10.70 -8.75
N ILE A 26 -0.91 -11.93 -9.14
CA ILE A 26 -1.06 -13.10 -8.27
C ILE A 26 -0.06 -13.04 -7.11
N ILE A 27 1.13 -12.47 -7.31
CA ILE A 27 2.14 -12.29 -6.26
C ILE A 27 1.73 -11.16 -5.29
N ASN A 28 0.83 -10.28 -5.73
CA ASN A 28 0.20 -9.22 -4.94
C ASN A 28 1.23 -8.28 -4.29
N VAL A 29 2.12 -7.74 -5.13
CA VAL A 29 3.05 -6.67 -4.77
C VAL A 29 2.27 -5.36 -4.73
N ARG A 30 2.09 -4.82 -3.51
CA ARG A 30 1.28 -3.62 -3.26
C ARG A 30 1.69 -2.96 -1.95
N PRO A 31 1.47 -1.64 -1.79
CA PRO A 31 1.71 -0.96 -0.52
C PRO A 31 0.80 -1.53 0.58
N GLU A 32 1.34 -1.62 1.79
CA GLU A 32 0.67 -2.13 2.98
C GLU A 32 0.98 -1.22 4.18
N LEU A 33 -0.08 -0.83 4.87
CA LEU A 33 -0.02 -0.18 6.17
C LEU A 33 -0.31 -1.25 7.25
N PRO A 34 0.49 -1.37 8.32
CA PRO A 34 0.32 -2.43 9.31
C PRO A 34 -0.95 -2.20 10.13
N ASP A 35 -1.56 -3.28 10.60
CA ASP A 35 -2.50 -3.18 11.72
C ASP A 35 -1.72 -2.79 12.97
N LYS A 36 -2.12 -1.70 13.62
CA LYS A 36 -1.47 -1.21 14.84
C LYS A 36 -2.51 -0.80 15.87
N THR A 37 -2.30 -1.24 17.10
CA THR A 37 -2.97 -0.68 18.27
C THR A 37 -1.97 0.22 18.97
N PHE A 38 -2.29 1.50 19.09
CA PHE A 38 -1.42 2.45 19.76
C PHE A 38 -1.50 2.30 21.28
N GLU A 39 -0.40 2.62 21.95
CA GLU A 39 -0.39 2.76 23.40
C GLU A 39 -1.29 3.94 23.80
N ILE A 40 -1.91 3.82 24.99
CA ILE A 40 -2.75 4.88 25.56
C ILE A 40 -1.82 6.01 26.03
N GLY A 41 -2.09 7.23 25.57
CA GLY A 41 -1.40 8.43 26.04
C GLY A 41 -2.10 9.10 27.22
N TYR A 42 -1.44 10.06 27.84
CA TYR A 42 -1.99 10.85 28.94
C TYR A 42 -1.81 12.34 28.70
N VAL A 43 -2.81 13.13 29.10
CA VAL A 43 -2.75 14.60 28.97
C VAL A 43 -1.52 15.15 29.71
N ASN A 44 -0.78 16.04 29.04
CA ASN A 44 0.48 16.64 29.51
C ASN A 44 1.67 15.68 29.68
N GLU A 45 1.60 14.45 29.17
CA GLU A 45 2.73 13.52 29.13
C GLU A 45 3.24 13.36 27.69
N PHE A 46 4.55 13.23 27.51
CA PHE A 46 5.11 13.03 26.18
C PHE A 46 4.61 11.71 25.58
N TYR A 47 4.07 11.80 24.37
CA TYR A 47 3.55 10.68 23.60
C TYR A 47 4.39 10.46 22.35
N TYR A 48 4.62 9.21 21.99
CA TYR A 48 5.36 8.82 20.79
C TYR A 48 4.84 7.49 20.26
N GLN A 49 4.53 7.43 18.97
CA GLN A 49 4.22 6.22 18.23
C GLN A 49 4.68 6.35 16.77
N ASP A 50 4.94 5.23 16.11
CA ASP A 50 5.33 5.18 14.70
C ASP A 50 4.39 4.29 13.86
N ILE A 51 4.39 4.46 12.55
CA ILE A 51 3.72 3.56 11.59
C ILE A 51 4.71 3.34 10.45
N ARG A 52 5.25 2.13 10.34
CA ARG A 52 6.14 1.76 9.23
C ARG A 52 5.32 1.11 8.11
N ALA A 53 5.27 1.77 6.96
CA ALA A 53 4.72 1.23 5.73
C ALA A 53 5.71 0.24 5.08
N GLU A 54 5.16 -0.68 4.28
CA GLU A 54 5.95 -1.65 3.52
C GLU A 54 5.28 -1.93 2.17
N ILE A 55 6.03 -2.49 1.21
CA ILE A 55 5.47 -3.12 0.03
C ILE A 55 5.48 -4.63 0.24
N LYS A 56 4.28 -5.20 0.14
CA LYS A 56 4.06 -6.61 0.38
C LYS A 56 4.81 -7.45 -0.65
N ASN A 57 5.51 -8.49 -0.16
CA ASN A 57 6.26 -9.44 -0.98
C ASN A 57 7.40 -8.81 -1.81
N GLU A 58 7.91 -7.64 -1.42
CA GLU A 58 9.01 -6.96 -2.12
C GLU A 58 10.28 -6.88 -1.23
N PRO A 59 11.34 -7.66 -1.51
CA PRO A 59 12.57 -7.61 -0.74
C PRO A 59 13.37 -6.31 -0.89
N ARG A 60 13.19 -5.58 -2.00
CA ARG A 60 13.85 -4.29 -2.30
C ARG A 60 12.94 -3.11 -2.01
N ASP A 61 12.14 -3.23 -0.96
CA ASP A 61 11.14 -2.23 -0.58
C ASP A 61 11.75 -0.83 -0.33
N ASP A 62 13.00 -0.76 0.12
CA ASP A 62 13.71 0.51 0.34
C ASP A 62 14.07 1.26 -0.97
N ASP A 63 13.89 0.65 -2.14
CA ASP A 63 14.12 1.30 -3.44
C ASP A 63 12.92 2.14 -3.92
N TYR A 64 11.78 2.06 -3.23
CA TYR A 64 10.54 2.76 -3.59
C TYR A 64 10.49 4.15 -2.97
N ALA A 65 9.81 5.08 -3.66
CA ALA A 65 9.52 6.39 -3.10
C ALA A 65 8.17 6.35 -2.37
N TYR A 66 8.16 6.76 -1.10
CA TYR A 66 6.99 6.75 -0.23
C TYR A 66 6.45 8.17 -0.02
N TYR A 67 5.14 8.33 -0.21
CA TYR A 67 4.46 9.59 0.01
C TYR A 67 3.23 9.38 0.89
N PHE A 68 3.05 10.29 1.85
CA PHE A 68 1.92 10.29 2.77
C PHE A 68 1.20 11.63 2.69
N ASP A 69 -0.12 11.58 2.73
CA ASP A 69 -0.92 12.79 2.90
C ASP A 69 -0.84 13.28 4.35
N ASP A 70 -1.11 14.58 4.53
CA ASP A 70 -1.27 15.18 5.85
C ASP A 70 -2.41 14.50 6.62
N ILE A 71 -2.11 14.02 7.83
CA ILE A 71 -3.09 13.45 8.73
C ILE A 71 -3.88 14.58 9.40
N THR A 72 -5.20 14.47 9.31
CA THR A 72 -6.12 15.36 10.04
C THR A 72 -6.66 14.67 11.28
N ASN A 73 -7.09 15.46 12.28
CA ASN A 73 -7.67 14.98 13.54
C ASN A 73 -6.71 14.26 14.50
N LEU A 74 -5.43 14.63 14.51
CA LEU A 74 -4.54 14.28 15.62
C LEU A 74 -4.97 15.03 16.91
N PRO A 75 -4.71 14.46 18.11
CA PRO A 75 -4.90 15.17 19.36
C PRO A 75 -4.10 16.48 19.39
N ASP A 76 -4.69 17.56 19.95
CA ASP A 76 -4.02 18.85 20.10
C ASP A 76 -2.69 18.68 20.84
N GLY A 77 -1.59 19.20 20.26
CA GLY A 77 -0.25 19.09 20.80
C GLY A 77 0.54 17.85 20.34
N LEU A 78 -0.07 16.96 19.55
CA LEU A 78 0.64 15.96 18.76
C LEU A 78 0.81 16.44 17.32
N GLU A 79 1.96 16.13 16.73
CA GLU A 79 2.30 16.42 15.34
C GLU A 79 2.75 15.13 14.65
N MET A 80 2.68 15.12 13.32
CA MET A 80 3.25 14.03 12.52
C MET A 80 4.52 14.50 11.81
N PHE A 81 5.46 13.58 11.65
CA PHE A 81 6.59 13.73 10.73
C PHE A 81 6.85 12.42 10.00
N VAL A 82 7.44 12.52 8.81
CA VAL A 82 7.73 11.38 7.94
C VAL A 82 9.23 11.27 7.78
N ASP A 83 9.77 10.07 7.98
CA ASP A 83 11.10 9.68 7.53
C ASP A 83 10.99 8.46 6.62
N HIS A 84 11.27 8.66 5.33
CA HIS A 84 11.12 7.65 4.29
C HIS A 84 9.74 6.96 4.36
N ARG A 85 9.69 5.72 4.85
CA ARG A 85 8.48 4.86 4.91
C ARG A 85 7.87 4.79 6.31
N THR A 86 8.32 5.63 7.23
CA THR A 86 7.84 5.65 8.61
C THR A 86 7.21 7.00 8.94
N ILE A 87 5.94 6.97 9.32
CA ILE A 87 5.27 8.09 9.97
C ILE A 87 5.57 8.00 11.46
N TYR A 88 5.86 9.12 12.07
CA TYR A 88 5.97 9.28 13.51
C TYR A 88 4.93 10.27 13.97
N ILE A 89 4.31 9.97 15.11
CA ILE A 89 3.32 10.82 15.78
C ILE A 89 3.84 11.05 17.18
N GLU A 90 4.21 12.29 17.48
CA GLU A 90 4.78 12.64 18.77
C GLU A 90 4.35 14.01 19.27
N GLY A 91 4.51 14.25 20.57
CA GLY A 91 4.23 15.54 21.18
C GLY A 91 3.69 15.42 22.60
N ILE A 92 3.02 16.47 23.07
CA ILE A 92 2.42 16.52 24.41
C ILE A 92 0.93 16.82 24.23
N PRO A 93 0.03 15.83 24.39
CA PRO A 93 -1.37 16.00 24.12
C PRO A 93 -2.02 16.88 25.20
N GLN A 94 -2.90 17.77 24.78
CA GLN A 94 -3.50 18.80 25.65
C GLN A 94 -4.92 18.45 26.11
N THR A 95 -5.57 17.52 25.41
CA THR A 95 -6.96 17.15 25.64
C THR A 95 -7.13 15.64 25.63
N SER A 96 -7.91 15.11 26.57
CA SER A 96 -8.29 13.70 26.62
C SER A 96 -9.36 13.39 25.58
N GLY A 97 -9.30 12.21 24.95
CA GLY A 97 -10.29 11.81 23.95
C GLY A 97 -9.89 10.59 23.14
N SER A 98 -10.78 10.21 22.23
CA SER A 98 -10.54 9.20 21.20
C SER A 98 -10.47 9.90 19.86
N TYR A 99 -9.33 9.78 19.20
CA TYR A 99 -9.01 10.51 17.97
C TYR A 99 -8.81 9.52 16.84
N THR A 100 -9.69 9.56 15.85
CA THR A 100 -9.65 8.67 14.69
C THR A 100 -9.20 9.45 13.46
N PHE A 101 -8.21 8.90 12.77
CA PHE A 101 -7.62 9.49 11.57
C PHE A 101 -7.29 8.43 10.53
N THR A 102 -7.17 8.84 9.27
CA THR A 102 -6.82 7.94 8.17
C THR A 102 -5.46 8.35 7.62
N VAL A 103 -4.59 7.36 7.46
CA VAL A 103 -3.33 7.48 6.74
C VAL A 103 -3.59 7.06 5.30
N TYR A 104 -3.24 7.94 4.36
CA TYR A 104 -3.18 7.65 2.93
C TYR A 104 -1.72 7.49 2.54
N LEU A 105 -1.42 6.42 1.82
CA LEU A 105 -0.07 6.07 1.36
C LEU A 105 -0.10 5.92 -0.16
N TYR A 106 0.86 6.58 -0.82
CA TYR A 106 1.18 6.43 -2.23
C TYR A 106 2.63 5.99 -2.38
N VAL A 107 2.90 5.12 -3.35
CA VAL A 107 4.24 4.60 -3.64
C VAL A 107 4.54 4.69 -5.13
N ASP A 108 5.75 5.15 -5.46
CA ASP A 108 6.28 5.07 -6.82
C ASP A 108 7.36 3.97 -6.90
N PRO A 109 7.30 3.06 -7.89
CA PRO A 109 8.32 2.05 -8.07
C PRO A 109 9.64 2.63 -8.59
N PRO A 110 10.79 2.00 -8.28
CA PRO A 110 12.03 2.30 -8.97
C PRO A 110 11.86 2.05 -10.46
N VAL A 111 12.15 3.07 -11.27
CA VAL A 111 11.92 3.05 -12.71
C VAL A 111 12.97 2.16 -13.40
N TYR A 112 12.56 1.00 -13.89
CA TYR A 112 13.39 0.11 -14.71
C TYR A 112 12.92 0.14 -16.17
N TYR A 113 13.84 0.44 -17.08
CA TYR A 113 13.56 0.40 -18.51
C TYR A 113 13.70 -1.02 -19.02
N ASP A 114 12.61 -1.57 -19.55
CA ASP A 114 12.64 -2.83 -20.29
C ASP A 114 12.90 -2.55 -21.77
N TYR A 115 14.08 -3.02 -22.24
CA TYR A 115 14.52 -2.88 -23.61
C TYR A 115 13.78 -3.82 -24.58
N ASP A 116 13.16 -4.89 -24.08
CA ASP A 116 12.42 -5.84 -24.91
C ASP A 116 11.03 -5.30 -25.27
N THR A 117 10.38 -4.60 -24.34
CA THR A 117 9.07 -3.94 -24.57
C THR A 117 9.17 -2.46 -24.94
N ASP A 118 10.34 -1.83 -24.79
CA ASP A 118 10.55 -0.39 -24.97
C ASP A 118 9.66 0.45 -24.02
N THR A 119 9.41 -0.08 -22.81
CA THR A 119 8.57 0.55 -21.77
C THR A 119 9.23 0.51 -20.39
N TYR A 120 8.70 1.29 -19.44
CA TYR A 120 9.09 1.18 -18.04
C TYR A 120 8.21 0.12 -17.37
N GLU A 121 8.83 -0.85 -16.70
CA GLU A 121 8.09 -1.89 -15.98
C GLU A 121 7.50 -1.33 -14.68
N ASP A 122 6.17 -1.45 -14.54
CA ASP A 122 5.49 -1.26 -13.27
C ASP A 122 5.24 -2.62 -12.62
N SER A 123 5.99 -2.89 -11.56
CA SER A 123 5.85 -4.12 -10.77
C SER A 123 4.69 -4.10 -9.77
N LEU A 124 4.01 -2.96 -9.60
CA LEU A 124 2.97 -2.78 -8.60
C LEU A 124 1.58 -3.12 -9.12
N CYS A 125 0.80 -3.80 -8.29
CA CYS A 125 -0.63 -4.01 -8.54
C CYS A 125 -1.51 -2.83 -8.16
N SER A 126 -0.97 -1.95 -7.33
CA SER A 126 -1.59 -0.71 -6.90
C SER A 126 -0.49 0.20 -6.39
N ASP A 127 -0.62 1.47 -6.71
CA ASP A 127 0.24 2.56 -6.28
C ASP A 127 -0.13 3.10 -4.89
N SER A 128 -1.24 2.66 -4.30
CA SER A 128 -1.81 3.32 -3.13
C SER A 128 -2.59 2.42 -2.19
N THR A 129 -2.67 2.84 -0.94
CA THR A 129 -3.49 2.20 0.10
C THR A 129 -3.88 3.22 1.17
N SER A 130 -4.83 2.86 2.03
CA SER A 130 -5.16 3.67 3.19
C SER A 130 -5.58 2.82 4.38
N LYS A 131 -5.36 3.35 5.58
CA LYS A 131 -5.78 2.68 6.82
C LYS A 131 -6.20 3.70 7.88
N THR A 132 -7.29 3.39 8.56
CA THR A 132 -7.82 4.19 9.67
C THR A 132 -7.28 3.67 11.00
N TYR A 133 -6.81 4.57 11.84
CA TYR A 133 -6.30 4.29 13.18
C TYR A 133 -7.00 5.14 14.24
N THR A 134 -6.85 4.74 15.50
CA THR A 134 -7.40 5.47 16.65
C THR A 134 -6.36 5.60 17.75
N ILE A 135 -6.10 6.84 18.19
CA ILE A 135 -5.33 7.15 19.40
C ILE A 135 -6.29 7.44 20.55
N ILE A 136 -5.97 6.95 21.74
CA ILE A 136 -6.70 7.22 22.98
C ILE A 136 -5.77 8.00 23.91
N ILE A 137 -6.23 9.19 24.34
CA ILE A 137 -5.57 10.03 25.34
C ILE A 137 -6.47 10.12 26.58
N ASN A 138 -5.93 9.84 27.76
CA ASN A 138 -6.62 9.91 29.04
C ASN A 138 -6.23 11.13 29.87
#